data_AF-A0A2D5BN77-F1
#
_entry.id   AF-A0A2D5BN77-F1
#
_cell.length_a   1.000
_cell.length_b   1.000
_cell.length_c   1.000
_cell.angle_alpha   90.00
_cell.angle_beta   90.00
_cell.angle_gamma   90.00
#
_symmetry.space_group_name_H-M   'P 1'
#
loop_
_entity.id
_entity.type
_entity.pdbx_description
1 polymer ?
#
loop_
_entity_poly.entity_id
_entity_poly.type
_entity_poly.pdbx_seq_one_letter_code
_entity_poly.pdbx_strand_id
1 'polypeptide(L)'
;MVRTQEPSDAEKLDRILEDATQKHGLKLIATGWSRKTYDVFSEDPKSRQTTLLIRVESFATTSGEVTLFQPAGEACAREVAESLEQTFEIDEAILIDRQPD
;
A
#
# COMPACT_ATOMS: atom_id res chain seq x y z
N MET A 1 -10.87 20.22 -28.14
CA MET A 1 -11.49 19.65 -26.92
C MET A 1 -10.45 18.75 -26.28
N VAL A 2 -9.99 19.08 -25.08
CA VAL A 2 -9.08 18.22 -24.32
C VAL A 2 -9.97 17.24 -23.54
N ARG A 3 -9.84 15.94 -23.80
CA ARG A 3 -10.48 14.90 -22.99
C ARG A 3 -9.57 14.63 -21.80
N THR A 4 -9.99 15.03 -20.61
CA THR A 4 -9.42 14.54 -19.36
C THR A 4 -9.77 13.07 -19.23
N GLN A 5 -8.77 12.18 -19.35
CA GLN A 5 -8.92 10.78 -19.04
C GLN A 5 -8.96 10.64 -17.51
N GLU A 6 -9.93 9.92 -16.98
CA GLU A 6 -9.95 9.58 -15.56
C GLU A 6 -8.73 8.71 -15.23
N PRO A 7 -8.09 8.92 -14.06
CA PRO A 7 -6.95 8.10 -13.65
C PRO A 7 -7.37 6.64 -13.56
N SER A 8 -6.52 5.76 -14.11
CA SER A 8 -6.72 4.32 -14.02
C SER A 8 -6.64 3.84 -12.56
N ASP A 9 -7.22 2.67 -12.27
CA ASP A 9 -7.18 2.10 -10.91
C ASP A 9 -5.75 1.90 -10.41
N ALA A 10 -4.81 1.59 -11.31
CA ALA A 10 -3.40 1.51 -10.98
C ALA A 10 -2.81 2.87 -10.54
N GLU A 11 -3.18 3.96 -11.22
CA GLU A 11 -2.73 5.32 -10.84
C GLU A 11 -3.39 5.80 -9.54
N LYS A 12 -4.64 5.42 -9.29
CA LYS A 12 -5.32 5.69 -8.01
C LYS A 12 -4.62 4.93 -6.87
N LEU A 13 -4.31 3.66 -7.08
CA LEU A 13 -3.59 2.84 -6.10
C LEU A 13 -2.17 3.34 -5.86
N ASP A 14 -1.44 3.72 -6.92
CA ASP A 14 -0.12 4.34 -6.81
C ASP A 14 -0.18 5.56 -5.87
N ARG A 15 -1.16 6.46 -6.07
CA ARG A 15 -1.33 7.66 -5.23
C ARG A 15 -1.67 7.35 -3.77
N ILE A 16 -2.59 6.43 -3.51
CA ILE A 16 -2.96 6.03 -2.14
C ILE A 16 -1.70 5.57 -1.38
N LEU A 17 -0.89 4.74 -2.02
CA LEU A 17 0.30 4.19 -1.40
C LEU A 17 1.41 5.22 -1.27
N GLU A 18 1.62 6.08 -2.26
CA GLU A 18 2.57 7.19 -2.18
C GLU A 18 2.22 8.14 -1.04
N ASP A 19 0.96 8.56 -0.93
CA ASP A 19 0.51 9.50 0.11
C ASP A 19 0.66 8.90 1.52
N ALA A 20 0.18 7.66 1.71
CA ALA A 20 0.29 6.97 3.00
C ALA A 20 1.76 6.75 3.39
N THR A 21 2.59 6.26 2.46
CA THR A 21 4.01 5.99 2.78
C THR A 21 4.78 7.27 3.07
N GLN A 22 4.56 8.36 2.32
CA GLN A 22 5.20 9.65 2.58
C GLN A 22 4.81 10.21 3.95
N LYS A 23 3.53 10.16 4.31
CA LYS A 23 3.03 10.62 5.61
C LYS A 23 3.70 9.90 6.78
N HIS A 24 3.98 8.61 6.61
CA HIS A 24 4.65 7.79 7.63
C HIS A 24 6.18 7.77 7.51
N GLY A 25 6.78 8.47 6.55
CA GLY A 25 8.23 8.48 6.33
C GLY A 25 8.78 7.12 5.90
N LEU A 26 7.97 6.32 5.20
CA LEU A 26 8.29 4.98 4.72
C LEU A 26 8.68 5.00 3.24
N LYS A 27 9.31 3.91 2.81
CA LYS A 27 9.79 3.74 1.45
C LYS A 27 8.89 2.79 0.68
N LEU A 28 8.27 3.28 -0.40
CA LEU A 28 7.46 2.48 -1.30
C LEU A 28 8.31 1.91 -2.45
N ILE A 29 8.14 0.63 -2.75
CA ILE A 29 8.70 -0.03 -3.94
C ILE A 29 7.58 -0.76 -4.67
N ALA A 30 7.27 -0.30 -5.88
CA ALA A 30 6.36 -0.99 -6.79
C ALA A 30 7.14 -1.94 -7.70
N THR A 31 6.74 -3.22 -7.74
CA THR A 31 7.33 -4.24 -8.61
C THR A 31 6.25 -4.96 -9.42
N GLY A 32 6.60 -5.49 -10.59
CA GLY A 32 5.65 -6.22 -11.46
C GLY A 32 4.92 -5.32 -12.47
N TRP A 33 4.85 -5.78 -13.73
CA TRP A 33 4.28 -5.00 -14.84
C TRP A 33 2.76 -5.17 -15.00
N SER A 34 2.22 -6.37 -14.78
CA SER A 34 0.79 -6.70 -14.97
C SER A 34 0.02 -6.95 -13.67
N ARG A 35 0.73 -7.33 -12.61
CA ARG A 35 0.23 -7.46 -11.23
C ARG A 35 1.21 -6.72 -10.33
N LYS A 36 0.97 -5.42 -10.16
CA LYS A 36 1.83 -4.59 -9.34
C LYS A 36 1.77 -5.10 -7.90
N THR A 37 2.93 -5.34 -7.32
CA THR A 37 3.13 -5.60 -5.90
C THR A 37 3.81 -4.39 -5.32
N TYR A 38 3.21 -3.83 -4.29
CA TYR A 38 3.68 -2.65 -3.60
C TYR A 38 4.20 -3.07 -2.24
N ASP A 39 5.51 -2.94 -2.07
CA ASP A 39 6.20 -3.26 -0.84
C ASP A 39 6.58 -1.96 -0.14
N VAL A 40 6.26 -1.87 1.15
CA VAL A 40 6.60 -0.70 1.97
C VAL A 40 7.61 -1.10 3.02
N PHE A 41 8.69 -0.32 3.08
CA PHE A 41 9.81 -0.57 3.97
C PHE A 41 10.01 0.57 4.95
N SER A 42 10.47 0.23 6.15
CA SER A 42 11.21 1.16 6.99
C SER A 42 12.70 1.02 6.69
N GLU A 43 13.41 2.14 6.61
CA GLU A 43 14.86 2.18 6.46
C GLU A 43 15.46 2.74 7.75
N ASP A 44 16.30 1.96 8.44
CA ASP A 44 17.03 2.46 9.61
C ASP A 44 18.18 3.35 9.12
N PRO A 45 18.18 4.65 9.48
CA PRO A 45 19.19 5.60 8.99
C PRO A 45 20.61 5.30 9.50
N LYS A 46 20.75 4.55 10.61
CA LYS A 46 22.04 4.20 11.20
C LYS A 46 22.62 2.92 10.61
N SER A 47 21.79 1.89 10.47
CA SER A 47 22.24 0.56 10.02
C SER A 47 22.05 0.32 8.52
N ARG A 48 21.31 1.19 7.82
CA ARG A 48 20.85 1.01 6.43
C ARG A 48 20.06 -0.28 6.21
N GLN A 49 19.58 -0.91 7.29
CA GLN A 49 18.73 -2.09 7.16
C GLN A 49 17.33 -1.64 6.74
N THR A 50 16.81 -2.32 5.72
CA THR A 50 15.43 -2.17 5.27
C THR A 50 14.60 -3.30 5.84
N THR A 51 13.49 -2.96 6.50
CA THR A 51 12.53 -3.94 7.03
C THR A 51 11.23 -3.82 6.27
N LEU A 52 10.76 -4.93 5.68
CA LEU A 52 9.44 -4.98 5.03
C LEU A 52 8.36 -4.86 6.09
N LEU A 53 7.48 -3.88 5.93
CA LEU A 53 6.39 -3.60 6.86
C LEU A 53 5.05 -4.05 6.33
N ILE A 54 4.70 -3.62 5.11
CA ILE A 54 3.43 -3.96 4.47
C ILE A 54 3.63 -4.36 3.01
N ARG A 55 2.73 -5.19 2.49
CA ARG A 55 2.59 -5.50 1.07
C ARG A 55 1.15 -5.34 0.64
N VAL A 56 0.97 -4.68 -0.50
CA VAL A 56 -0.32 -4.52 -1.16
C VAL A 56 -0.17 -5.00 -2.60
N GLU A 57 -1.07 -5.86 -3.04
CA GLU A 57 -1.10 -6.31 -4.44
C GLU A 57 -2.14 -5.49 -5.20
N SER A 58 -1.99 -5.35 -6.52
CA SER A 58 -2.97 -4.64 -7.35
C SER A 58 -4.37 -5.24 -7.29
N PHE A 59 -4.51 -6.48 -6.82
CA PHE A 59 -5.80 -7.11 -6.55
C PHE A 59 -6.54 -6.50 -5.35
N ALA A 60 -5.84 -5.76 -4.48
CA ALA A 60 -6.42 -5.06 -3.35
C ALA A 60 -7.43 -3.97 -3.76
N THR A 61 -7.41 -3.50 -5.02
CA THR A 61 -8.48 -2.63 -5.55
C THR A 61 -9.83 -3.33 -5.65
N THR A 62 -9.85 -4.66 -5.53
CA THR A 62 -11.07 -5.48 -5.52
C THR A 62 -11.23 -6.21 -4.19
N SER A 63 -10.16 -6.78 -3.61
CA SER A 63 -10.25 -7.55 -2.36
C SER A 63 -10.09 -6.72 -1.09
N GLY A 64 -9.53 -5.51 -1.18
CA GLY A 64 -9.19 -4.70 -0.01
C GLY A 64 -8.08 -5.28 0.86
N GLU A 65 -7.33 -6.27 0.38
CA GLU A 65 -6.35 -6.97 1.19
C GLU A 65 -5.03 -6.20 1.31
N VAL A 66 -4.59 -5.97 2.55
CA VAL A 66 -3.31 -5.38 2.91
C VAL A 66 -2.57 -6.34 3.84
N THR A 67 -1.40 -6.82 3.43
CA THR A 67 -0.60 -7.72 4.25
C THR A 67 0.33 -6.93 5.16
N LEU A 68 0.31 -7.22 6.46
CA LEU A 68 1.17 -6.65 7.49
C LEU A 68 2.22 -7.68 7.93
N PHE A 69 3.50 -7.34 7.85
CA PHE A 69 4.61 -8.21 8.26
C PHE A 69 5.21 -7.83 9.62
N GLN A 70 5.05 -6.57 10.04
CA GLN A 70 5.67 -6.04 11.26
C GLN A 70 4.72 -5.02 11.92
N PRO A 71 4.61 -4.97 13.26
CA PRO A 71 3.73 -4.04 13.96
C PRO A 71 3.97 -2.57 13.63
N ALA A 72 5.23 -2.21 13.33
CA ALA A 72 5.58 -0.84 12.93
C ALA A 72 4.88 -0.36 11.65
N GLY A 73 4.36 -1.28 10.83
CA GLY A 73 3.58 -0.97 9.63
C GLY A 73 2.09 -0.73 9.87
N GLU A 74 1.57 -1.01 11.07
CA GLU A 74 0.12 -1.10 11.30
C GLU A 74 -0.61 0.22 11.01
N ALA A 75 -0.04 1.35 11.42
CA ALA A 75 -0.65 2.66 11.19
C ALA A 75 -0.78 2.97 9.68
N CYS A 76 0.28 2.68 8.90
CA CYS A 76 0.26 2.85 7.45
C CYS A 76 -0.70 1.86 6.79
N ALA A 77 -0.74 0.61 7.26
CA ALA A 77 -1.62 -0.42 6.73
C ALA A 77 -3.10 -0.05 6.89
N ARG A 78 -3.50 0.45 8.07
CA ARG A 78 -4.86 0.92 8.33
C ARG A 78 -5.24 2.10 7.44
N GLU A 79 -4.36 3.08 7.29
CA GLU A 79 -4.63 4.23 6.43
C GLU A 79 -4.80 3.82 4.96
N VAL A 80 -4.00 2.88 4.48
CA VAL A 80 -4.16 2.31 3.13
C VAL A 80 -5.48 1.58 3.01
N ALA A 81 -5.85 0.74 3.99
CA ALA A 81 -7.12 0.02 4.00
C ALA A 81 -8.33 0.97 3.94
N GLU A 82 -8.37 1.99 4.80
CA GLU A 82 -9.43 3.02 4.78
C GLU A 82 -9.49 3.76 3.43
N SER A 83 -8.33 4.04 2.83
CA SER A 83 -8.26 4.71 1.52
C SER A 83 -8.75 3.82 0.38
N LEU A 84 -8.52 2.51 0.48
CA LEU A 84 -9.03 1.52 -0.49
C LEU A 84 -10.55 1.44 -0.45
N GLU A 85 -11.15 1.37 0.74
CA GLU A 85 -12.61 1.39 0.94
C GLU A 85 -13.25 2.63 0.29
N GLN A 86 -12.68 3.81 0.55
CA GLN A 86 -13.21 5.07 0.03
C GLN A 86 -13.03 5.23 -1.50
N THR A 87 -11.92 4.74 -2.05
CA THR A 87 -11.56 5.01 -3.45
C THR A 87 -12.13 3.99 -4.43
N PHE A 88 -12.24 2.73 -3.99
CA PHE A 88 -12.67 1.60 -4.83
C PHE A 88 -14.02 1.03 -4.43
N GLU A 89 -14.73 1.68 -3.49
CA GLU A 89 -16.07 1.26 -3.03
C GLU A 89 -16.07 -0.17 -2.49
N ILE A 90 -15.01 -0.55 -1.77
CA ILE A 90 -14.88 -1.84 -1.10
C ILE A 90 -15.61 -1.75 0.24
N ASP A 91 -16.48 -2.73 0.55
CA ASP A 91 -17.28 -2.74 1.77
C ASP A 91 -16.43 -2.78 3.06
N GLU A 92 -15.38 -3.60 3.06
CA GLU A 92 -14.46 -3.74 4.20
C GLU A 92 -13.08 -4.21 3.69
N ALA A 93 -12.03 -3.43 3.96
CA ALA A 93 -10.66 -3.81 3.68
C ALA A 93 -10.10 -4.71 4.78
N ILE A 94 -9.27 -5.68 4.40
CA ILE A 94 -8.80 -6.75 5.30
C ILE A 94 -7.31 -6.59 5.54
N LEU A 95 -6.93 -6.49 6.81
CA LEU A 95 -5.54 -6.54 7.25
C LEU A 95 -5.13 -7.98 7.56
N ILE A 96 -4.21 -8.53 6.76
CA ILE A 96 -3.68 -9.88 6.94
C ILE A 96 -2.37 -9.78 7.74
N ASP A 97 -2.42 -10.18 9.01
CA ASP A 97 -1.22 -10.24 9.84
C ASP A 97 -0.39 -11.49 9.53
N ARG A 98 0.88 -11.28 9.15
CA ARG A 98 1.88 -12.33 8.87
C ARG A 98 3.14 -12.16 9.70
N GLN A 99 3.03 -11.61 10.91
CA GLN A 99 4.12 -11.62 11.86
C GLN A 99 4.63 -13.05 12.08
N PRO A 100 5.96 -13.28 12.00
CA PRO A 100 6.52 -14.55 12.43
C PRO A 100 6.36 -14.69 13.96
N ASP A 101 5.83 -15.83 14.41
CA ASP A 101 5.78 -16.25 15.83
C ASP A 101 7.15 -16.16 16.53
#